data_AF-C1BM46-F1
#
_entry.id   AF-C1BM46-F1
#
_cell.length_a   1.000
_cell.length_b   1.000
_cell.length_c   1.000
_cell.angle_alpha   90.00
_cell.angle_beta   90.00
_cell.angle_gamma   90.00
#
_symmetry.space_group_name_H-M   'P 1'
#
loop_
_entity.id
_entity.type
_entity.pdbx_description
1 polymer ?
#
loop_
_entity_poly.entity_id
_entity_poly.type
_entity_poly.pdbx_seq_one_letter_code
_entity_poly.pdbx_strand_id
1 'polypeptide(L)'
;MAAPVTDAGEFESWLNDRLDSLEVDREVYGAYILGVLQEDETDEEKGDTLQGILSAFLDEDSLDNVCGEIIRQWTERSARSTSKSDVDVEVQAIASMIEKQAQIVVKQKEVSEESKKRKEALLAQYANITDNEDEAEEEETAGGACVPSGEKSLFKNTNVEEVLNRKKQQRDQARDDSQKKKEQDKMQREKEKLSKQERKDKEKKRTQKGERKR
;
A
#
# COMPACT_ATOMS: atom_id res chain seq x y z
N MET A 1 8.22 11.97 32.20
CA MET A 1 8.16 11.52 30.80
C MET A 1 6.85 12.02 30.23
N ALA A 2 6.83 13.19 29.59
CA ALA A 2 5.65 13.69 28.89
C ALA A 2 5.67 13.13 27.46
N ALA A 3 4.60 12.47 27.05
CA ALA A 3 4.44 12.01 25.67
C ALA A 3 4.43 13.22 24.73
N PRO A 4 4.90 13.10 23.48
CA PRO A 4 4.72 14.15 22.48
C PRO A 4 3.21 14.28 22.25
N VAL A 5 2.63 15.35 22.78
CA VAL A 5 1.27 15.76 22.41
C VAL A 5 1.32 16.02 20.92
N THR A 6 0.59 15.20 20.16
CA THR A 6 0.31 15.48 18.76
C THR A 6 -0.40 16.83 18.68
N ASP A 7 -0.21 17.57 17.59
CA ASP A 7 -0.86 18.89 17.41
C ASP A 7 -2.40 18.82 17.56
N ALA A 8 -2.98 17.64 17.28
CA ALA A 8 -4.37 17.28 17.56
C ALA A 8 -4.71 17.23 19.06
N GLY A 9 -3.82 16.70 19.92
CA GLY A 9 -4.01 16.67 21.37
C GLY A 9 -3.90 18.06 22.01
N GLU A 10 -3.11 18.97 21.44
CA GLU A 10 -3.07 20.36 21.90
C GLU A 10 -4.36 21.12 21.54
N PHE A 11 -4.98 20.81 20.41
CA PHE A 11 -6.28 21.38 20.03
C PHE A 11 -7.39 20.84 20.94
N GLU A 12 -7.39 19.53 21.20
CA GLU A 12 -8.35 18.88 22.09
C GLU A 12 -8.29 19.47 23.50
N SER A 13 -7.10 19.71 24.06
CA SER A 13 -6.99 20.39 25.36
C SER A 13 -7.56 21.80 25.33
N TRP A 14 -7.32 22.57 24.26
CA TRP A 14 -7.88 23.91 24.12
C TRP A 14 -9.40 23.91 23.98
N LEU A 15 -9.95 22.98 23.20
CA LEU A 15 -11.38 22.80 23.01
C LEU A 15 -12.04 22.47 24.36
N ASN A 16 -11.43 21.57 25.14
CA ASN A 16 -11.93 21.20 26.46
C ASN A 16 -11.91 22.39 27.44
N ASP A 17 -10.82 23.16 27.48
CA ASP A 17 -10.74 24.37 28.32
C ASP A 17 -11.79 25.43 27.90
N ARG A 18 -12.06 25.53 26.59
CA ARG A 18 -13.07 26.44 26.05
C ARG A 18 -14.48 25.97 26.40
N LEU A 19 -14.77 24.69 26.31
CA LEU A 19 -16.07 24.12 26.72
C LEU A 19 -16.29 24.27 28.23
N ASP A 20 -15.27 24.04 29.05
CA ASP A 20 -15.34 24.27 30.50
C ASP A 20 -15.65 25.74 30.84
N SER A 21 -15.09 26.69 30.08
CA SER A 21 -15.37 28.13 30.24
C SER A 21 -16.80 28.52 29.85
N LEU A 22 -17.44 27.73 28.99
CA LEU A 22 -18.82 27.90 28.53
C LEU A 22 -19.81 27.06 29.36
N GLU A 23 -19.33 26.38 30.41
CA GLU A 23 -20.10 25.45 31.25
C GLU A 23 -20.73 24.28 30.45
N VAL A 24 -20.10 23.90 29.33
CA VAL A 24 -20.51 22.78 28.48
C VAL A 24 -19.73 21.52 28.88
N ASP A 25 -20.42 20.38 28.98
CA ASP A 25 -19.80 19.11 29.37
C ASP A 25 -18.79 18.61 28.32
N ARG A 26 -17.50 18.72 28.63
CA ARG A 26 -16.42 18.28 27.74
C ARG A 26 -16.39 16.77 27.48
N GLU A 27 -16.88 15.94 28.41
CA GLU A 27 -16.83 14.47 28.24
C GLU A 27 -17.82 14.01 27.16
N VAL A 28 -18.93 14.74 27.02
CA VAL A 28 -19.95 14.47 26.00
C VAL A 28 -19.64 15.22 24.71
N TYR A 29 -19.39 16.52 24.79
CA TYR A 29 -19.30 17.39 23.62
C TYR A 29 -17.89 17.50 23.02
N GLY A 30 -16.83 17.32 23.81
CA GLY A 30 -15.46 17.46 23.33
C GLY A 30 -15.12 16.43 22.24
N ALA A 31 -15.39 15.15 22.50
CA ALA A 31 -15.16 14.08 21.53
C ALA A 31 -16.09 14.18 20.31
N TYR A 32 -17.34 14.62 20.51
CA TYR A 32 -18.30 14.76 19.42
C TYR A 32 -17.94 15.91 18.48
N ILE A 33 -17.62 17.09 19.02
CA ILE A 33 -17.17 18.25 18.24
C ILE A 33 -15.86 17.94 17.51
N LEU A 34 -14.92 17.25 18.17
CA LEU A 34 -13.68 16.83 17.52
C LEU A 34 -13.95 15.90 16.33
N GLY A 35 -14.91 14.97 16.46
CA GLY A 35 -15.36 14.11 15.37
C GLY A 35 -15.90 14.90 14.18
N VAL A 36 -16.82 15.83 14.44
CA VAL A 36 -17.38 16.73 13.41
C VAL A 36 -16.30 17.51 12.68
N LEU A 37 -15.29 18.02 13.40
CA LEU A 37 -14.20 18.79 12.80
C LEU A 37 -13.26 17.94 11.93
N GLN A 38 -13.11 16.64 12.26
CA GLN A 38 -12.28 15.69 11.52
C GLN A 38 -12.94 15.16 10.23
N GLU A 39 -14.25 15.28 10.10
CA GLU A 39 -14.96 14.85 8.89
C GLU A 39 -14.57 15.74 7.69
N ASP A 40 -14.57 15.16 6.48
CA ASP A 40 -14.23 15.86 5.22
C ASP A 40 -15.40 16.76 4.72
N GLU A 41 -16.00 17.50 5.65
CA GLU A 41 -17.06 18.48 5.38
C GLU A 41 -16.49 19.89 5.25
N THR A 42 -17.24 20.77 4.59
CA THR A 42 -16.89 22.18 4.41
C THR A 42 -16.94 22.91 5.75
N ASP A 43 -16.12 23.95 5.94
CA ASP A 43 -16.14 24.77 7.16
C ASP A 43 -17.55 25.36 7.46
N GLU A 44 -18.35 25.61 6.43
CA GLU A 44 -19.75 26.06 6.57
C GLU A 44 -20.65 24.97 7.20
N GLU A 45 -20.54 23.72 6.74
CA GLU A 45 -21.30 22.57 7.26
C GLU A 45 -20.90 22.23 8.71
N LYS A 46 -19.60 22.32 9.01
CA LYS A 46 -19.07 22.24 10.37
C LYS A 46 -19.59 23.35 11.26
N GLY A 47 -19.77 24.55 10.71
CA GLY A 47 -20.38 25.70 11.38
C GLY A 47 -21.82 25.44 11.78
N ASP A 48 -22.63 24.96 10.84
CA ASP A 48 -24.06 24.69 11.07
C ASP A 48 -24.28 23.61 12.13
N THR A 49 -23.48 22.54 12.09
CA THR A 49 -23.54 21.46 13.08
C THR A 49 -23.08 21.95 14.47
N LEU A 50 -21.99 22.71 14.55
CA LEU A 50 -21.54 23.36 15.79
C LEU A 50 -22.60 24.30 16.35
N GLN A 51 -23.24 25.10 15.50
CA GLN A 51 -24.32 25.99 15.89
C GLN A 51 -25.51 25.21 16.46
N GLY A 52 -25.88 24.09 15.84
CA GLY A 52 -26.90 23.17 16.36
C GLY A 52 -26.57 22.60 17.74
N ILE A 53 -25.30 22.24 17.98
CA ILE A 53 -24.83 21.69 19.27
C ILE A 53 -24.82 22.77 20.36
N LEU A 54 -24.25 23.93 20.05
CA LEU A 54 -23.93 24.97 21.00
C LEU A 54 -25.08 25.95 21.24
N SER A 55 -26.08 26.02 20.35
CA SER A 55 -27.28 26.85 20.52
C SER A 55 -28.10 26.52 21.76
N ALA A 56 -27.98 25.30 22.28
CA ALA A 56 -28.62 24.90 23.53
C ALA A 56 -28.00 25.55 24.78
N PHE A 57 -26.78 26.10 24.66
CA PHE A 57 -25.97 26.60 25.77
C PHE A 57 -25.62 28.08 25.65
N LEU A 58 -25.66 28.64 24.44
CA LEU A 58 -25.17 29.98 24.13
C LEU A 58 -26.23 30.83 23.41
N ASP A 59 -26.22 32.12 23.69
CA ASP A 59 -27.05 33.10 22.98
C ASP A 59 -26.53 33.32 21.55
N GLU A 60 -27.42 33.63 20.60
CA GLU A 60 -27.12 33.77 19.15
C GLU A 60 -25.89 34.67 18.88
N ASP A 61 -25.76 35.79 19.58
CA ASP A 61 -24.64 36.73 19.42
C ASP A 61 -23.27 36.14 19.84
N SER A 62 -23.28 35.25 20.84
CA SER A 62 -22.06 34.59 21.34
C SER A 62 -21.75 33.30 20.59
N LEU A 63 -22.79 32.63 20.10
CA LEU A 63 -22.75 31.35 19.40
C LEU A 63 -21.92 31.42 18.13
N ASP A 64 -22.23 32.37 17.24
CA ASP A 64 -21.52 32.51 15.96
C ASP A 64 -20.04 32.85 16.16
N ASN A 65 -19.75 33.66 17.18
CA ASN A 65 -18.38 34.02 17.56
C ASN A 65 -17.60 32.79 18.07
N VAL A 66 -18.22 31.95 18.90
CA VAL A 66 -17.60 30.73 19.43
C VAL A 66 -17.40 29.69 18.32
N CYS A 67 -18.41 29.44 17.49
CA CYS A 67 -18.32 28.51 16.36
C CYS A 67 -17.21 28.92 15.38
N GLY A 68 -17.15 30.20 15.01
CA GLY A 68 -16.09 30.73 14.15
C GLY A 68 -14.70 30.63 14.77
N GLU A 69 -14.58 30.82 16.09
CA GLU A 69 -13.30 30.66 16.78
C GLU A 69 -12.81 29.20 16.79
N ILE A 70 -13.72 28.24 17.02
CA ILE A 70 -13.42 26.81 17.01
C ILE A 70 -12.93 26.38 15.62
N ILE A 71 -13.64 26.77 14.55
CA ILE A 71 -13.26 26.46 13.17
C ILE A 71 -11.92 27.11 12.81
N ARG A 72 -11.71 28.37 13.18
CA ARG A 72 -10.43 29.06 12.94
C ARG A 72 -9.26 28.36 13.64
N GLN A 73 -9.42 27.98 14.91
CA GLN A 73 -8.38 27.29 15.67
C GLN A 73 -8.11 25.89 15.09
N TRP A 74 -9.16 25.20 14.65
CA TRP A 74 -9.04 23.90 14.00
C TRP A 74 -8.30 24.00 12.67
N THR A 75 -8.68 24.95 11.81
CA THR A 75 -8.05 25.16 10.50
C THR A 75 -6.61 25.65 10.62
N GLU A 76 -6.31 26.55 11.56
CA GLU A 76 -4.94 27.03 11.81
C GLU A 76 -4.02 25.89 12.26
N ARG A 77 -4.49 25.03 13.17
CA ARG A 77 -3.71 23.88 13.66
C ARG A 77 -3.64 22.75 12.63
N SER A 78 -4.73 22.45 11.94
CA SER A 78 -4.74 21.51 10.82
C SER A 78 -3.81 21.96 9.69
N ALA A 79 -3.78 23.26 9.38
CA ALA A 79 -2.84 23.85 8.43
C ALA A 79 -1.38 23.75 8.91
N ARG A 80 -1.16 23.88 10.23
CA ARG A 80 0.17 23.76 10.85
C ARG A 80 0.67 22.30 10.91
N SER A 81 -0.24 21.34 11.07
CA SER A 81 0.07 19.92 11.06
C SER A 81 0.30 19.40 9.64
N THR A 82 -0.50 19.81 8.66
CA THR A 82 -0.28 19.48 7.23
C THR A 82 0.96 20.16 6.64
N SER A 83 1.26 21.41 7.05
CA SER A 83 2.47 22.11 6.58
C SER A 83 3.77 21.59 7.21
N LYS A 84 3.71 20.67 8.19
CA LYS A 84 4.90 20.14 8.87
C LYS A 84 5.24 18.68 8.62
N SER A 85 4.39 17.83 8.04
CA SER A 85 4.78 16.42 8.01
C SER A 85 4.17 15.57 6.90
N ASP A 86 5.09 14.78 6.34
CA ASP A 86 4.89 13.49 5.69
C ASP A 86 4.57 13.52 4.20
N VAL A 87 3.44 14.09 3.77
CA VAL A 87 3.00 13.91 2.38
C VAL A 87 3.92 14.58 1.37
N ASP A 88 4.35 15.82 1.62
CA ASP A 88 5.18 16.57 0.67
C ASP A 88 6.63 16.06 0.66
N VAL A 89 7.13 15.58 1.82
CA VAL A 89 8.47 14.99 1.94
C VAL A 89 8.51 13.60 1.29
N GLU A 90 7.48 12.77 1.46
CA GLU A 90 7.36 11.47 0.80
C GLU A 90 7.22 11.62 -0.71
N VAL A 91 6.36 12.53 -1.19
CA VAL A 91 6.19 12.79 -2.64
C VAL A 91 7.51 13.29 -3.25
N GLN A 92 8.23 14.17 -2.56
CA GLN A 92 9.54 14.65 -3.02
C GLN A 92 10.62 13.56 -2.96
N ALA A 93 10.59 12.67 -1.96
CA ALA A 93 11.50 11.53 -1.88
C ALA A 93 11.22 10.50 -2.99
N ILE A 94 9.95 10.21 -3.28
CA ILE A 94 9.51 9.34 -4.37
C ILE A 94 9.93 9.93 -5.71
N ALA A 95 9.72 11.24 -5.93
CA ALA A 95 10.17 11.93 -7.13
C ALA A 95 11.70 11.83 -7.31
N SER A 96 12.48 12.04 -6.23
CA SER A 96 13.95 11.91 -6.26
C SER A 96 14.41 10.47 -6.51
N MET A 97 13.71 9.45 -5.98
CA MET A 97 14.00 8.05 -6.26
C MET A 97 13.72 7.67 -7.71
N ILE A 98 12.60 8.14 -8.28
CA ILE A 98 12.24 7.91 -9.69
C ILE A 98 13.28 8.55 -10.60
N GLU A 99 13.70 9.80 -10.32
CA GLU A 99 14.72 10.50 -11.09
C GLU A 99 16.06 9.75 -11.09
N LYS A 100 16.51 9.25 -9.92
CA LYS A 100 17.73 8.43 -9.80
C LYS A 100 17.63 7.10 -10.55
N GLN A 101 16.45 6.49 -10.61
CA GLN A 101 16.23 5.25 -11.38
C GLN A 101 16.14 5.52 -12.88
N ALA A 102 15.55 6.64 -13.31
CA ALA A 102 15.46 7.05 -14.71
C ALA A 102 16.81 7.43 -15.31
N GLN A 103 17.75 7.93 -14.51
CA GLN A 103 19.12 8.23 -14.95
C GLN A 103 20.00 6.98 -15.14
N ILE A 104 19.54 5.81 -14.66
CA ILE A 104 20.17 4.49 -14.85
C ILE A 104 19.47 3.73 -15.99
N VAL A 105 19.11 4.42 -17.08
CA VAL A 105 18.58 3.77 -18.29
C VAL A 105 19.67 3.80 -19.39
N VAL A 106 20.32 2.65 -19.48
CA VAL A 106 20.88 2.06 -20.71
C VAL A 106 22.03 2.86 -21.35
N LYS A 107 23.24 2.67 -20.80
CA LYS A 107 24.39 2.53 -21.69
C LYS A 107 24.14 1.26 -22.51
N GLN A 108 23.74 1.41 -23.77
CA GLN A 108 23.71 0.31 -24.72
C GLN A 108 25.11 -0.29 -24.76
N LYS A 109 25.28 -1.46 -24.15
CA LYS A 109 26.53 -2.23 -24.27
C LYS A 109 26.61 -2.68 -25.72
N GLU A 110 27.55 -2.12 -26.48
CA GLU A 110 27.87 -2.59 -27.81
C GLU A 110 28.21 -4.08 -27.73
N VAL A 111 27.32 -4.89 -28.27
CA VAL A 111 27.46 -6.33 -28.32
C VAL A 111 28.47 -6.63 -29.42
N SER A 112 29.74 -6.81 -29.03
CA SER A 112 30.82 -7.24 -29.93
C SER A 112 30.41 -8.49 -30.73
N GLU A 113 30.72 -8.48 -32.03
CA GLU A 113 30.28 -9.45 -33.03
C GLU A 113 30.54 -10.91 -32.63
N GLU A 114 31.59 -11.15 -31.84
CA GLU A 114 31.94 -12.47 -31.33
C GLU A 114 30.84 -13.09 -30.45
N SER A 115 30.15 -12.27 -29.67
CA SER A 115 29.05 -12.73 -28.81
C SER A 115 27.75 -12.97 -29.58
N LYS A 116 27.55 -12.28 -30.72
CA LYS A 116 26.46 -12.57 -31.66
C LYS A 116 26.67 -13.92 -32.35
N LYS A 117 27.89 -14.17 -32.85
CA LYS A 117 28.27 -15.46 -33.47
C LYS A 117 28.13 -16.63 -32.49
N ARG A 118 28.52 -16.46 -31.22
CA ARG A 118 28.30 -17.49 -30.19
C ARG A 118 26.83 -17.77 -29.91
N LYS A 119 25.97 -16.74 -29.90
CA LYS A 119 24.52 -16.93 -29.74
C LYS A 119 23.89 -17.63 -30.94
N GLU A 120 24.31 -17.28 -32.14
CA GLU A 120 23.82 -17.88 -33.38
C GLU A 120 24.24 -19.35 -33.50
N ALA A 121 25.50 -19.68 -33.19
CA ALA A 121 25.97 -21.06 -33.15
C ALA A 121 25.21 -21.90 -32.12
N LEU A 122 24.89 -21.32 -30.95
CA LEU A 122 24.07 -21.98 -29.94
C LEU A 122 22.65 -22.23 -30.45
N LEU A 123 22.02 -21.23 -31.09
CA LEU A 123 20.69 -21.37 -31.70
C LEU A 123 20.67 -22.43 -32.80
N ALA A 124 21.71 -22.52 -33.63
CA ALA A 124 21.84 -23.55 -34.66
C ALA A 124 21.98 -24.96 -34.04
N GLN A 125 22.68 -25.08 -32.91
CA GLN A 125 22.78 -26.35 -32.18
C GLN A 125 21.41 -26.84 -31.68
N TYR A 126 20.52 -25.94 -31.27
CA TYR A 126 19.15 -26.29 -30.87
C TYR A 126 18.17 -26.41 -32.06
N ALA A 127 18.46 -25.77 -33.19
CA ALA A 127 17.64 -25.89 -34.40
C ALA A 127 17.71 -27.31 -34.99
N ASN A 128 18.87 -27.98 -34.89
CA ASN A 128 19.05 -29.36 -35.36
C ASN A 128 18.41 -30.44 -34.47
N ILE A 129 17.80 -30.08 -33.33
CA ILE A 129 17.19 -31.05 -32.40
C ILE A 129 15.68 -31.26 -32.67
N THR A 130 15.04 -30.43 -33.50
CA THR A 130 13.59 -30.54 -33.80
C THR A 130 13.28 -31.17 -35.17
N ASP A 131 14.26 -31.31 -36.07
CA ASP A 131 14.01 -31.77 -37.46
C ASP A 131 14.76 -33.05 -37.87
N ASN A 132 15.30 -33.83 -36.94
CA ASN A 132 15.99 -35.08 -37.26
C ASN A 132 15.53 -36.26 -36.38
N GLU A 133 14.24 -36.59 -36.46
CA GLU A 133 13.77 -37.97 -36.24
C GLU A 133 14.02 -38.78 -37.53
N ASP A 134 15.28 -39.11 -37.81
CA ASP A 134 15.65 -40.41 -38.36
C ASP A 134 17.18 -40.58 -38.34
N GLU A 135 17.57 -41.82 -38.00
CA GLU A 135 18.89 -42.43 -38.12
C GLU A 135 20.01 -42.10 -37.09
N ALA A 136 20.39 -43.20 -36.41
CA ALA A 136 21.75 -43.59 -36.01
C ALA A 136 22.31 -43.17 -34.63
N GLU A 137 22.25 -44.16 -33.71
CA GLU A 137 23.36 -44.76 -32.95
C GLU A 137 24.27 -43.92 -32.02
N GLU A 138 24.31 -44.36 -30.76
CA GLU A 138 25.44 -44.36 -29.79
C GLU A 138 26.02 -42.97 -29.36
N GLU A 139 26.44 -42.68 -28.13
CA GLU A 139 26.96 -43.46 -27.02
C GLU A 139 26.91 -42.57 -25.75
N GLU A 140 26.80 -43.19 -24.57
CA GLU A 140 26.98 -42.56 -23.26
C GLU A 140 28.41 -42.03 -23.07
N THR A 141 28.60 -40.94 -22.32
CA THR A 141 29.69 -40.88 -21.33
C THR A 141 29.38 -39.89 -20.20
N ALA A 142 29.01 -40.48 -19.06
CA ALA A 142 29.05 -39.86 -17.75
C ALA A 142 30.50 -39.59 -17.29
N GLY A 143 30.72 -38.56 -16.46
CA GLY A 143 32.03 -38.39 -15.85
C GLY A 143 32.21 -37.12 -15.02
N GLY A 144 31.45 -37.00 -13.91
CA GLY A 144 31.76 -36.03 -12.87
C GLY A 144 32.99 -36.44 -12.07
N ALA A 145 33.90 -35.49 -11.82
CA ALA A 145 34.88 -35.60 -10.73
C ALA A 145 35.23 -34.20 -10.20
N CYS A 146 34.65 -33.91 -9.04
CA CYS A 146 34.95 -32.81 -8.14
C CYS A 146 36.39 -32.94 -7.61
N VAL A 147 37.13 -31.82 -7.61
CA VAL A 147 38.37 -31.67 -6.83
C VAL A 147 38.10 -30.60 -5.76
N PRO A 148 38.08 -30.94 -4.45
CA PRO A 148 37.98 -29.93 -3.41
C PRO A 148 39.40 -29.51 -3.01
N SER A 149 39.79 -28.27 -3.30
CA SER A 149 41.07 -27.73 -2.85
C SER A 149 40.89 -26.40 -2.12
N GLY A 150 41.22 -26.41 -0.84
CA GLY A 150 41.81 -25.26 -0.16
C GLY A 150 40.89 -24.37 0.68
N GLU A 151 40.43 -24.86 1.83
CA GLU A 151 39.98 -24.00 2.93
C GLU A 151 41.16 -23.27 3.59
N LYS A 152 41.47 -22.02 3.18
CA LYS A 152 42.27 -21.06 3.98
C LYS A 152 41.89 -19.61 3.71
N SER A 153 40.73 -19.19 4.22
CA SER A 153 40.48 -17.78 4.60
C SER A 153 39.52 -17.78 5.78
N LEU A 154 40.04 -17.53 6.99
CA LEU A 154 39.31 -17.62 8.26
C LEU A 154 38.18 -16.58 8.40
N PHE A 155 38.06 -15.64 7.44
CA PHE A 155 36.88 -14.81 7.27
C PHE A 155 36.55 -14.78 5.77
N LYS A 156 35.60 -15.61 5.35
CA LYS A 156 35.00 -15.50 4.01
C LYS A 156 34.26 -14.16 3.96
N ASN A 157 34.47 -13.38 2.90
CA ASN A 157 33.72 -12.14 2.70
C ASN A 157 32.25 -12.50 2.42
N THR A 158 31.43 -12.51 3.46
CA THR A 158 30.00 -12.85 3.39
C THR A 158 29.20 -11.76 2.67
N ASN A 159 29.74 -10.54 2.54
CA ASN A 159 29.02 -9.43 1.90
C ASN A 159 28.67 -9.74 0.44
N VAL A 160 29.54 -10.41 -0.31
CA VAL A 160 29.26 -10.78 -1.71
C VAL A 160 28.16 -11.85 -1.79
N GLU A 161 28.23 -12.85 -0.93
CA GLU A 161 27.22 -13.92 -0.84
C GLU A 161 25.86 -13.37 -0.35
N GLU A 162 25.88 -12.47 0.63
CA GLU A 162 24.72 -11.81 1.20
C GLU A 162 24.02 -10.90 0.18
N VAL A 163 24.77 -10.13 -0.61
CA VAL A 163 24.20 -9.31 -1.70
C VAL A 163 23.54 -10.18 -2.77
N LEU A 164 24.18 -11.31 -3.14
CA LEU A 164 23.60 -12.24 -4.10
C LEU A 164 22.35 -12.93 -3.55
N ASN A 165 22.37 -13.35 -2.28
CA ASN A 165 21.22 -13.95 -1.60
C ASN A 165 20.07 -12.94 -1.44
N ARG A 166 20.35 -11.69 -1.07
CA ARG A 166 19.34 -10.62 -0.98
C ARG A 166 18.70 -10.33 -2.33
N LYS A 167 19.48 -10.29 -3.41
CA LYS A 167 18.94 -10.11 -4.78
C LYS A 167 18.13 -11.32 -5.25
N LYS A 168 18.53 -12.54 -4.86
CA LYS A 168 17.75 -13.75 -5.12
C LYS A 168 16.43 -13.74 -4.36
N GLN A 169 16.46 -13.43 -3.06
CA GLN A 169 15.28 -13.33 -2.21
C GLN A 169 14.29 -12.27 -2.71
N GLN A 170 14.77 -11.10 -3.15
CA GLN A 170 13.90 -10.08 -3.76
C GLN A 170 13.21 -10.58 -5.03
N ARG A 171 13.89 -11.37 -5.85
CA ARG A 171 13.32 -11.93 -7.08
C ARG A 171 12.29 -13.00 -6.77
N ASP A 172 12.57 -13.85 -5.78
CA ASP A 172 11.67 -14.91 -5.36
C ASP A 172 10.43 -14.31 -4.68
N GLN A 173 10.60 -13.29 -3.82
CA GLN A 173 9.51 -12.54 -3.22
C GLN A 173 8.62 -11.85 -4.27
N ALA A 174 9.20 -11.25 -5.31
CA ALA A 174 8.42 -10.65 -6.40
C ALA A 174 7.61 -11.70 -7.21
N ARG A 175 8.13 -12.93 -7.33
CA ARG A 175 7.41 -14.05 -7.95
C ARG A 175 6.26 -14.51 -7.07
N ASP A 176 6.51 -14.66 -5.77
CA ASP A 176 5.51 -15.09 -4.79
C ASP A 176 4.37 -14.06 -4.68
N ASP A 177 4.68 -12.77 -4.62
CA ASP A 177 3.68 -11.70 -4.56
C ASP A 177 2.83 -11.65 -5.84
N SER A 178 3.44 -11.89 -7.01
CA SER A 178 2.70 -11.99 -8.28
C SER A 178 1.76 -13.20 -8.30
N GLN A 179 2.21 -14.36 -7.81
CA GLN A 179 1.38 -15.55 -7.70
C GLN A 179 0.24 -15.35 -6.70
N LYS A 180 0.55 -14.84 -5.51
CA LYS A 180 -0.43 -14.54 -4.46
C LYS A 180 -1.49 -13.54 -4.92
N LYS A 181 -1.10 -12.50 -5.66
CA LYS A 181 -2.06 -11.55 -6.26
C LYS A 181 -2.98 -12.22 -7.28
N LYS A 182 -2.44 -13.13 -8.12
CA LYS A 182 -3.26 -13.92 -9.06
C LYS A 182 -4.23 -14.86 -8.33
N GLU A 183 -3.77 -15.51 -7.26
CA GLU A 183 -4.62 -16.39 -6.44
C GLU A 183 -5.71 -15.61 -5.70
N GLN A 184 -5.40 -14.43 -5.16
CA GLN A 184 -6.37 -13.56 -4.52
C GLN A 184 -7.44 -13.08 -5.53
N ASP A 185 -7.05 -12.63 -6.72
CA ASP A 185 -8.01 -12.25 -7.77
C ASP A 185 -8.89 -13.44 -8.18
N LYS A 186 -8.31 -14.64 -8.29
CA LYS A 186 -9.06 -15.86 -8.58
C LYS A 186 -10.07 -16.19 -7.47
N MET A 187 -9.65 -16.16 -6.21
CA MET A 187 -10.51 -16.41 -5.04
C MET A 187 -11.64 -15.38 -4.95
N GLN A 188 -11.36 -14.11 -5.25
CA GLN A 188 -12.37 -13.05 -5.24
C GLN A 188 -13.41 -13.27 -6.35
N ARG A 189 -12.99 -13.62 -7.57
CA ARG A 189 -13.91 -13.98 -8.66
C ARG A 189 -14.77 -15.20 -8.32
N GLU A 190 -14.20 -16.22 -7.68
CA GLU A 190 -14.95 -17.41 -7.26
C GLU A 190 -15.96 -17.06 -6.15
N LYS A 191 -15.57 -16.24 -5.17
CA LYS A 191 -16.46 -15.75 -4.12
C LYS A 191 -17.64 -14.95 -4.67
N GLU A 192 -17.39 -14.06 -5.65
CA GLU A 192 -18.45 -13.31 -6.32
C GLU A 192 -19.38 -14.20 -7.13
N LYS A 193 -18.85 -15.19 -7.84
CA LYS A 193 -19.65 -16.18 -8.58
C LYS A 193 -20.56 -16.98 -7.63
N LEU A 194 -20.01 -17.45 -6.50
CA LEU A 194 -20.77 -18.19 -5.51
C LEU A 194 -21.87 -17.33 -4.89
N SER A 195 -21.56 -16.08 -4.51
CA SER A 195 -22.55 -15.16 -3.94
C SER A 195 -23.69 -14.84 -4.92
N LYS A 196 -23.38 -14.67 -6.22
CA LYS A 196 -24.41 -14.51 -7.27
C LYS A 196 -25.29 -15.76 -7.39
N GLN A 197 -24.71 -16.94 -7.32
CA GLN A 197 -25.45 -18.20 -7.37
C GLN A 197 -26.34 -18.37 -6.12
N GLU A 198 -25.83 -18.09 -4.93
CA GLU A 198 -26.62 -18.13 -3.69
C GLU A 198 -27.80 -17.16 -3.71
N ARG A 199 -27.61 -15.94 -4.25
CA ARG A 199 -28.71 -14.97 -4.42
C ARG A 199 -29.79 -15.53 -5.35
N LYS A 200 -29.41 -16.08 -6.50
CA LYS A 200 -30.33 -16.72 -7.44
C LYS A 200 -31.08 -17.89 -6.81
N ASP A 201 -30.39 -18.73 -6.03
CA ASP A 201 -31.01 -19.90 -5.40
C ASP A 201 -31.90 -19.51 -4.22
N LYS A 202 -31.54 -18.48 -3.44
CA LYS A 202 -32.41 -17.88 -2.41
C LYS A 202 -33.67 -17.30 -3.02
N GLU A 203 -33.56 -16.61 -4.15
CA GLU A 203 -34.69 -16.07 -4.90
C GLU A 203 -35.61 -17.18 -5.43
N LYS A 204 -35.05 -18.21 -6.08
CA LYS A 204 -35.80 -19.40 -6.52
C LYS A 204 -36.51 -20.12 -5.36
N LYS A 205 -35.85 -20.27 -4.21
CA LYS A 205 -36.48 -20.84 -3.00
C LYS A 205 -37.61 -19.96 -2.46
N ARG A 206 -37.50 -18.63 -2.60
CA ARG A 206 -38.53 -17.68 -2.18
C ARG A 206 -39.77 -17.76 -3.08
N THR A 207 -39.59 -17.86 -4.40
CA THR A 207 -40.71 -17.96 -5.35
C THR A 207 -41.40 -19.33 -5.30
N GLN A 208 -40.65 -20.43 -5.18
CA GLN A 208 -41.21 -21.78 -5.09
C GLN A 208 -42.01 -22.02 -3.78
N LYS A 209 -41.64 -21.38 -2.67
CA LYS A 209 -42.43 -21.41 -1.43
C LYS A 209 -43.74 -20.60 -1.53
N GLY A 210 -43.82 -19.64 -2.46
CA GLY A 210 -45.02 -18.83 -2.71
C GLY A 210 -46.10 -19.61 -3.47
N GLU A 211 -45.72 -20.44 -4.43
CA GLU A 211 -46.66 -21.28 -5.19
C GLU A 211 -47.15 -22.49 -4.39
N ARG A 212 -46.31 -23.10 -3.53
CA ARG A 212 -46.74 -24.21 -2.67
C ARG A 212 -47.72 -23.83 -1.56
N LYS A 213 -47.90 -22.52 -1.33
CA LYS A 213 -48.81 -21.96 -0.31
C LYS A 213 -50.14 -21.47 -0.91
N ARG A 214 -50.26 -21.44 -2.25
CA ARG A 214 -51.53 -21.14 -2.95
C ARG A 214 -52.25 -22.42 -3.32
#